data_AF-A0A1A8Q862-F1
#
_entry.id   AF-A0A1A8Q862-F1
#
_cell.length_a   1.000
_cell.length_b   1.000
_cell.length_c   1.000
_cell.angle_alpha   90.00
_cell.angle_beta   90.00
_cell.angle_gamma   90.00
#
_symmetry.space_group_name_H-M   'P 1'
#
loop_
_entity.id
_entity.type
_entity.pdbx_description
1 polymer ?
#
loop_
_entity_poly.entity_id
_entity_poly.type
_entity_poly.pdbx_seq_one_letter_code
_entity_poly.pdbx_strand_id
1 'polypeptide(L)' 'MAAFMGCKNAMAKTIIGVDTNPQKFEKARLFGATECINPNDGSKSIQEVLVEKTNGGVDVALECVGKPDVMVDL' A
#
# COMPACT_ATOMS: atom_id res chain seq x y z
N MET A 1 -3.06 8.47 -5.81
CA MET A 1 -2.97 7.86 -7.17
C MET A 1 -1.67 8.24 -7.88
N ALA A 2 -1.21 9.50 -7.83
CA ALA A 2 0.08 9.90 -8.42
C ALA A 2 1.30 9.10 -7.89
N ALA A 3 1.30 8.74 -6.60
CA ALA A 3 2.34 7.90 -5.99
C ALA A 3 2.58 6.57 -6.74
N PHE A 4 1.50 5.87 -7.12
CA PHE A 4 1.62 4.60 -7.86
C PHE A 4 2.30 4.79 -9.22
N MET A 5 1.93 5.85 -9.94
CA MET A 5 2.57 6.18 -11.22
C MET A 5 4.04 6.55 -11.03
N GLY A 6 4.36 7.29 -9.98
CA GLY A 6 5.74 7.63 -9.62
C GLY A 6 6.59 6.39 -9.35
N CYS A 7 6.11 5.47 -8.50
CA CYS A 7 6.80 4.21 -8.22
C CYS A 7 6.96 3.34 -9.48
N LYS A 8 5.91 3.27 -10.31
CA LYS A 8 5.97 2.53 -11.59
C LYS A 8 7.01 3.13 -12.54
N ASN A 9 7.03 4.45 -12.69
CA ASN A 9 8.01 5.15 -13.53
C ASN A 9 9.44 5.00 -12.99
N ALA A 10 9.60 4.89 -11.67
CA ALA A 10 10.86 4.57 -11.00
C ALA A 10 11.23 3.07 -11.06
N MET A 11 10.44 2.24 -11.76
CA MET A 11 10.66 0.80 -11.92
C MET A 11 10.64 0.02 -10.60
N ALA A 12 9.84 0.46 -9.62
CA ALA A 12 9.63 -0.30 -8.39
C ALA A 12 9.04 -1.69 -8.72
N LYS A 13 9.67 -2.74 -8.20
CA LYS A 13 9.28 -4.14 -8.45
C LYS A 13 7.93 -4.50 -7.83
N THR A 14 7.72 -4.05 -6.59
CA THR A 14 6.52 -4.33 -5.81
C THR A 14 5.90 -3.02 -5.37
N ILE A 15 4.63 -2.82 -5.69
CA ILE A 15 3.87 -1.61 -5.36
C ILE A 15 2.57 -2.05 -4.68
N ILE A 16 2.53 -1.94 -3.36
CA ILE A 16 1.40 -2.39 -2.54
C ILE A 16 0.47 -1.20 -2.28
N GLY A 17 -0.74 -1.25 -2.82
CA GLY A 17 -1.80 -0.29 -2.51
C GLY A 17 -2.58 -0.71 -1.27
N VAL A 18 -2.63 0.14 -0.25
CA VAL A 18 -3.44 -0.09 0.95
C VAL A 18 -4.57 0.93 0.98
N ASP A 19 -5.82 0.48 1.02
CA ASP A 19 -6.98 1.36 1.20
C ASP A 19 -8.15 0.57 1.80
N THR A 20 -8.96 1.22 2.64
CA THR A 20 -10.17 0.58 3.21
C THR A 20 -11.32 0.47 2.21
N ASN A 21 -11.26 1.21 1.10
CA ASN A 21 -12.26 1.16 0.04
C ASN A 21 -11.78 0.30 -1.14
N PRO A 22 -12.29 -0.94 -1.29
CA PRO A 22 -11.86 -1.84 -2.35
C PRO A 22 -12.23 -1.37 -3.77
N GLN A 23 -13.21 -0.46 -3.91
CA GLN A 23 -13.58 0.12 -5.21
C GLN A 23 -12.44 0.91 -5.86
N LYS A 24 -11.44 1.34 -5.07
CA LYS A 24 -10.27 2.06 -5.58
C LYS A 24 -9.21 1.12 -6.16
N PHE A 25 -9.26 -0.18 -5.88
CA PHE A 25 -8.18 -1.11 -6.22
C PHE A 25 -8.03 -1.35 -7.71
N GLU A 26 -9.13 -1.39 -8.46
CA GLU A 26 -9.07 -1.50 -9.92
C GLU A 26 -8.29 -0.32 -10.52
N LYS A 27 -8.61 0.90 -10.08
CA LYS A 27 -7.92 2.12 -10.48
C LYS A 27 -6.46 2.15 -9.99
N ALA A 28 -6.18 1.69 -8.78
CA ALA A 28 -4.81 1.59 -8.26
C ALA A 28 -3.93 0.67 -9.13
N ARG A 29 -4.46 -0.50 -9.54
CA ARG A 29 -3.76 -1.42 -10.44
C ARG A 29 -3.50 -0.80 -11.81
N LEU A 30 -4.48 -0.09 -12.37
CA LEU A 30 -4.29 0.67 -13.62
C LEU A 30 -3.12 1.66 -13.53
N PHE A 31 -2.95 2.32 -12.38
CA PHE A 31 -1.87 3.28 -12.15
C PHE A 31 -0.53 2.68 -11.73
N GLY A 32 -0.46 1.37 -11.49
CA GLY A 32 0.80 0.66 -11.25
C GLY A 32 0.88 -0.16 -9.97
N ALA A 33 -0.16 -0.20 -9.14
CA ALA A 33 -0.16 -1.10 -7.99
C ALA A 33 -0.07 -2.58 -8.46
N THR A 34 0.90 -3.33 -7.95
CA THR A 34 1.05 -4.76 -8.23
C THR A 34 0.13 -5.57 -7.31
N GLU A 35 -0.06 -5.10 -6.09
CA GLU A 35 -0.91 -5.71 -5.07
C GLU A 35 -1.82 -4.66 -4.44
N CYS A 36 -2.97 -5.10 -3.93
CA CYS A 36 -3.85 -4.24 -3.14
C CYS A 36 -4.33 -4.99 -1.90
N ILE A 37 -4.36 -4.31 -0.76
CA ILE A 37 -4.75 -4.86 0.53
C ILE A 37 -5.78 -3.93 1.17
N ASN A 38 -6.88 -4.50 1.63
CA ASN A 38 -7.80 -3.83 2.53
C ASN A 38 -7.47 -4.24 3.96
N PRO A 39 -7.10 -3.30 4.85
CA PRO A 39 -6.77 -3.65 6.23
C PRO A 39 -7.98 -4.21 7.01
N ASN A 40 -9.22 -3.99 6.53
CA ASN A 40 -10.42 -4.52 7.16
C ASN A 40 -10.72 -5.99 6.83
N ASP A 41 -10.00 -6.60 5.88
CA ASP A 41 -10.25 -7.98 5.45
C ASP A 41 -9.53 -9.01 6.37
N GLY A 42 -8.74 -8.54 7.33
CA GLY A 42 -7.96 -9.38 8.25
C GLY A 42 -8.09 -8.96 9.71
N SER A 43 -7.52 -9.77 10.60
CA SER A 43 -7.46 -9.50 12.04
C SER A 43 -6.13 -8.90 12.51
N LYS A 44 -5.08 -9.03 11.70
CA LYS A 44 -3.75 -8.45 11.98
C LYS A 44 -3.72 -6.98 11.61
N SER A 45 -2.84 -6.22 12.27
CA SER A 45 -2.54 -4.85 11.85
C SER A 45 -1.96 -4.84 10.43
N ILE A 46 -2.12 -3.73 9.71
CA ILE A 46 -1.57 -3.62 8.36
C ILE A 46 -0.03 -3.71 8.37
N GLN A 47 0.61 -3.19 9.42
CA GLN A 47 2.07 -3.26 9.59
C GLN A 47 2.56 -4.71 9.63
N GLU A 48 1.93 -5.54 10.48
CA GLU A 48 2.29 -6.96 10.60
C GLU A 48 2.11 -7.69 9.26
N VAL A 49 0.99 -7.43 8.57
CA VAL A 49 0.73 -8.02 7.24
C VAL A 49 1.81 -7.63 6.25
N LEU A 50 2.25 -6.36 6.23
CA LEU A 50 3.30 -5.89 5.34
C LEU A 50 4.66 -6.49 5.71
N VAL A 51 5.04 -6.52 6.98
CA VAL A 51 6.30 -7.09 7.47
C VAL A 51 6.41 -8.57 7.11
N GLU A 52 5.37 -9.36 7.37
CA GLU A 52 5.34 -10.79 7.02
C GLU A 52 5.41 -11.00 5.51
N LYS A 53 4.68 -10.19 4.73
CA LYS A 53 4.63 -10.31 3.26
C LYS A 53 5.94 -9.92 2.58
N THR A 54 6.65 -8.95 3.13
CA THR A 54 7.88 -8.38 2.54
C THR A 54 9.15 -8.89 3.20
N ASN A 55 9.02 -9.78 4.19
CA ASN A 55 10.13 -10.33 4.96
C ASN A 55 10.99 -9.24 5.64
N GLY A 56 10.32 -8.25 6.24
CA GLY A 56 10.99 -7.19 7.01
C GLY A 56 10.47 -5.77 6.81
N GLY A 57 9.50 -5.55 5.91
CA GLY A 57 8.95 -4.22 5.61
C GLY A 57 9.21 -3.78 4.16
N VAL A 58 8.64 -2.64 3.79
CA VAL A 58 8.83 -2.03 2.47
C VAL A 58 10.06 -1.13 2.47
N ASP A 59 10.73 -1.01 1.31
CA ASP A 59 11.86 -0.07 1.16
C ASP A 59 11.42 1.39 1.30
N VAL A 60 10.20 1.70 0.86
CA VAL A 60 9.60 3.03 0.90
C VAL A 60 8.12 2.91 1.24
N ALA A 61 7.68 3.64 2.27
CA ALA A 61 6.28 3.82 2.62
C ALA A 61 5.82 5.26 2.30
N LEU A 62 4.64 5.41 1.71
CA LEU A 62 4.04 6.70 1.38
C LEU A 62 2.64 6.78 1.98
N GLU A 63 2.47 7.63 2.99
CA GLU A 63 1.16 7.99 3.54
C GLU A 63 0.50 9.03 2.61
N CYS A 64 -0.76 8.80 2.23
CA CYS A 64 -1.48 9.63 1.23
C CYS A 64 -2.95 9.87 1.60
N VAL A 65 -3.34 9.61 2.84
CA VAL A 65 -4.69 9.80 3.40
C VAL A 65 -4.72 11.04 4.29
N GLY A 66 -3.60 11.40 4.94
CA GLY A 66 -3.49 12.53 5.84
C GLY A 66 -3.95 12.22 7.27
N LYS A 67 -3.85 10.97 7.70
CA LYS A 67 -4.19 10.53 9.06
C LYS A 67 -2.92 10.19 9.85
N PRO A 68 -2.65 10.87 10.98
CA PRO A 68 -1.47 10.60 11.80
C PRO A 68 -1.36 9.15 12.24
N ASP A 69 -2.46 8.50 12.61
CA ASP A 69 -2.46 7.09 13.02
C ASP A 69 -1.88 6.18 11.92
N VAL A 70 -2.22 6.43 10.65
CA VAL A 70 -1.70 5.66 9.51
C VAL A 70 -0.19 5.86 9.33
N MET A 71 0.35 7.03 9.69
CA MET A 71 1.78 7.30 9.62
C MET A 71 2.56 6.60 10.73
N VAL A 72 1.97 6.46 11.92
CA VAL A 72 2.59 5.74 13.04
C VAL A 72 2.53 4.23 12.83
N ASP A 73 1.52 3.76 12.11
CA ASP A 73 1.27 2.35 11.79
C ASP A 73 2.04 1.83 10.55
N LEU A 74 2.88 2.66 9.90
CA LEU A 74 3.69 2.32 8.71
C LEU A 74 5.18 2.25 9.06
#